data_AF-A0A5N5J2Z8-F1
#
_entry.id   AF-A0A5N5J2Z8-F1
#
_cell.length_a   1.000
_cell.length_b   1.000
_cell.length_c   1.000
_cell.angle_alpha   90.00
_cell.angle_beta   90.00
_cell.angle_gamma   90.00
#
_symmetry.space_group_name_H-M   'P 1'
#
loop_
_entity.id
_entity.type
_entity.pdbx_description
1 polymer ?
#
loop_
_entity_poly.entity_id
_entity_poly.type
_entity_poly.pdbx_seq_one_letter_code
_entity_poly.pdbx_strand_id
1 'polypeptide(L)'
;MKISTSHHHHHQGNKFSSFFCNLFGHHYVVSKKVTEHIKEYKCTHCHKEVTTDVSGKLSALTPQMQEINSALEDMYRKRRSRVVHQVA
;
A
#
# COMPACT_ATOMS: atom_id res chain seq x y z
N MET A 1 -0.53 -0.34 24.01
CA MET A 1 -0.72 -1.77 23.67
C MET A 1 0.30 -2.12 22.59
N LYS A 2 1.36 -2.85 22.94
CA LYS A 2 2.43 -3.26 22.01
C LYS A 2 2.06 -4.63 21.47
N ILE A 3 1.68 -4.71 20.20
CA ILE A 3 1.53 -6.01 19.54
C ILE A 3 2.87 -6.28 18.85
N SER A 4 3.73 -6.97 19.58
CA SER A 4 4.90 -7.64 19.02
C SER A 4 4.43 -8.86 18.24
N THR A 5 4.46 -8.78 16.91
CA THR A 5 4.54 -9.96 16.04
C THR A 5 5.74 -9.77 15.13
N SER A 6 6.85 -10.41 15.50
CA SER A 6 8.03 -10.59 14.65
C SER A 6 7.66 -11.49 13.46
N HIS A 7 7.21 -10.89 12.36
CA HIS A 7 7.35 -11.50 11.04
C HIS A 7 8.52 -10.82 10.33
N HIS A 8 9.69 -11.47 10.37
CA HIS A 8 10.87 -11.08 9.60
C HIS A 8 10.61 -11.33 8.11
N HIS A 9 10.01 -10.36 7.42
CA HIS A 9 10.08 -10.31 5.96
C HIS A 9 11.47 -9.83 5.56
N HIS A 10 12.28 -10.76 5.07
CA HIS A 10 13.67 -10.55 4.66
C HIS A 10 13.72 -9.82 3.30
N HIS A 11 13.41 -8.52 3.28
CA HIS A 11 13.65 -7.69 2.09
C HIS A 11 15.15 -7.36 2.05
N GLN A 12 15.87 -7.94 1.09
CA GLN A 12 17.30 -7.71 0.86
C GLN A 12 17.53 -6.28 0.35
N GLY A 13 17.46 -5.30 1.26
CA GLY A 13 17.93 -3.93 1.06
C GLY A 13 19.27 -3.74 1.78
N ASN A 14 20.16 -2.95 1.16
CA ASN A 14 21.47 -2.61 1.73
C ASN A 14 21.30 -2.19 3.21
N LYS A 15 21.96 -2.88 4.16
CA LYS A 15 21.67 -2.75 5.60
C LYS A 15 21.59 -1.30 6.09
N PHE A 16 22.41 -0.41 5.52
CA PHE A 16 22.40 1.03 5.77
C PHE A 16 21.03 1.69 5.55
N SER A 17 20.32 1.37 4.46
CA SER A 17 19.03 2.02 4.15
C SER A 17 17.92 1.66 5.12
N SER A 18 17.99 0.47 5.74
CA SER A 18 17.08 0.05 6.81
C SER A 18 17.31 0.85 8.10
N PHE A 19 18.57 1.16 8.45
CA PHE A 19 18.89 1.98 9.61
C PHE A 19 18.38 3.42 9.46
N PHE A 20 18.49 4.03 8.28
CA PHE A 20 17.96 5.37 8.03
C PHE A 20 16.44 5.45 8.24
N CYS A 21 15.69 4.43 7.79
CA CYS A 21 14.25 4.36 8.04
C CYS A 21 13.90 4.26 9.54
N ASN A 22 14.72 3.55 10.32
CA ASN A 22 14.48 3.41 11.76
C ASN A 22 14.75 4.71 12.52
N LEU A 23 15.65 5.55 12.03
CA LEU A 23 16.01 6.82 12.68
C LEU A 23 15.16 8.01 12.21
N PHE A 24 14.88 8.11 10.91
CA PHE A 24 14.19 9.25 10.30
C PHE A 24 12.73 8.95 9.91
N GLY A 25 12.30 7.70 10.01
CA GLY A 25 10.99 7.25 9.57
C GLY A 25 10.97 6.80 8.10
N HIS A 26 9.82 6.27 7.68
CA HIS A 26 9.63 5.78 6.33
C HIS A 26 9.16 6.90 5.40
N HIS A 27 9.93 7.16 4.34
CA HIS A 27 9.49 8.01 3.24
C HIS A 27 8.72 7.19 2.22
N TYR A 28 7.38 7.24 2.29
CA TYR A 28 6.47 6.50 1.44
C TYR A 28 6.08 7.31 0.20
N VAL A 29 6.22 6.71 -0.98
CA VAL A 29 5.70 7.24 -2.25
C VAL A 29 4.59 6.33 -2.77
N VAL A 30 3.59 6.91 -3.44
CA VAL A 30 2.47 6.14 -4.02
C VAL A 30 3.01 5.23 -5.12
N SER A 31 2.86 3.91 -4.97
CA SER A 31 3.20 2.92 -5.99
C SER A 31 2.01 2.58 -6.89
N LYS A 32 0.79 2.55 -6.32
CA LYS A 32 -0.44 2.23 -7.06
C LYS A 32 -1.63 2.97 -6.46
N LYS A 33 -2.54 3.45 -7.32
CA LYS A 33 -3.83 4.04 -6.92
C LYS A 33 -4.95 3.02 -7.20
N VAL A 34 -5.33 2.26 -6.17
CA VAL A 34 -6.37 1.21 -6.27
C VAL A 34 -7.74 1.85 -6.50
N THR A 35 -8.07 2.83 -5.66
CA THR A 35 -9.23 3.71 -5.82
C THR A 35 -8.81 5.15 -5.52
N GLU A 36 -9.76 6.07 -5.44
CA GLU A 36 -9.50 7.44 -4.97
C GLU A 36 -8.99 7.48 -3.52
N HIS A 37 -9.52 6.60 -2.67
CA HIS A 37 -9.23 6.55 -1.24
C HIS A 37 -8.24 5.44 -0.84
N ILE A 38 -8.12 4.38 -1.64
CA ILE A 38 -7.22 3.26 -1.38
C ILE A 38 -6.00 3.37 -2.30
N LYS A 39 -4.81 3.47 -1.69
CA LYS A 39 -3.52 3.61 -2.37
C LYS A 39 -2.51 2.67 -1.75
N GLU A 40 -1.65 2.13 -2.59
CA GLU A 40 -0.46 1.40 -2.18
C GLU A 40 0.74 2.34 -2.22
N TYR A 41 1.66 2.12 -1.31
CA TYR A 41 2.85 2.94 -1.13
C TYR A 41 4.07 2.05 -0.97
N LYS A 42 5.21 2.57 -1.40
CA LYS A 42 6.52 1.94 -1.24
C LYS A 42 7.48 2.92 -0.60
N CYS A 43 8.23 2.44 0.39
CA CYS A 43 9.30 3.24 0.97
C CYS A 43 10.49 3.32 0.01
N THR A 44 10.98 4.52 -0.30
CA THR A 44 12.10 4.72 -1.23
C THR A 44 13.44 4.21 -0.72
N HIS A 45 13.57 3.96 0.59
CA HIS A 45 14.84 3.56 1.22
C HIS A 45 14.91 2.06 1.54
N CYS A 46 13.87 1.52 2.20
CA CYS A 46 13.84 0.12 2.59
C CYS A 46 12.89 -0.75 1.76
N HIS A 47 12.19 -0.16 0.78
CA HIS A 47 11.24 -0.85 -0.09
C HIS A 47 10.07 -1.53 0.63
N LYS A 48 9.82 -1.20 1.91
CA LYS A 48 8.61 -1.65 2.63
C LYS A 48 7.37 -1.15 1.89
N GLU A 49 6.41 -2.05 1.69
CA GLU A 49 5.16 -1.76 1.01
C GLU A 49 3.98 -1.75 1.99
N VAL A 50 3.12 -0.75 1.85
CA VAL A 50 1.96 -0.52 2.70
C VAL A 50 0.77 -0.06 1.85
N THR A 51 -0.45 -0.21 2.36
CA THR A 51 -1.67 0.29 1.73
C THR A 51 -2.52 1.05 2.74
N THR A 52 -3.29 2.03 2.28
CA THR A 52 -4.34 2.64 3.10
C THR A 52 -5.53 1.69 3.22
N ASP A 53 -6.03 1.50 4.44
CA ASP A 53 -7.29 0.82 4.69
C ASP A 53 -8.50 1.75 4.51
N VAL A 54 -9.71 1.21 4.73
CA VAL A 54 -10.97 1.96 4.62
C VAL A 54 -11.09 3.13 5.60
N SER A 55 -10.31 3.13 6.69
CA SER A 55 -10.24 4.22 7.66
C SER A 55 -9.15 5.25 7.32
N GLY A 56 -8.43 5.06 6.21
CA GLY A 56 -7.33 5.91 5.78
C GLY A 56 -6.00 5.63 6.49
N LYS A 57 -5.91 4.56 7.31
CA LYS A 57 -4.67 4.21 8.02
C LYS A 57 -3.79 3.33 7.17
N LEU A 58 -2.47 3.45 7.36
CA LEU A 58 -1.51 2.59 6.68
C LEU A 58 -1.43 1.23 7.37
N SER A 59 -1.53 0.18 6.57
CA SER A 59 -1.35 -1.23 6.96
C SER A 59 -0.38 -1.91 6.01
N ALA A 60 0.20 -3.04 6.41
CA ALA A 60 1.15 -3.77 5.57
C ALA A 60 0.48 -4.27 4.28
N LEU A 61 1.16 -4.09 3.14
CA LEU A 61 0.70 -4.62 1.86
C LEU A 61 1.12 -6.10 1.77
N THR A 62 0.32 -6.98 2.38
CA THR A 62 0.51 -8.43 2.32
C THR A 62 0.09 -8.97 0.94
N PRO A 63 0.50 -10.19 0.55
CA PRO A 63 0.04 -10.81 -0.70
C PRO A 63 -1.49 -10.89 -0.79
N GLN A 64 -2.15 -11.29 0.31
CA GLN A 64 -3.61 -11.30 0.38
C GLN A 64 -4.21 -9.91 0.17
N MET A 65 -3.60 -8.86 0.74
CA MET A 65 -4.07 -7.50 0.56
C MET A 65 -3.86 -7.01 -0.88
N GLN A 66 -2.78 -7.42 -1.55
CA GLN A 66 -2.54 -7.13 -2.97
C GLN A 66 -3.62 -7.77 -3.86
N GLU A 67 -4.02 -9.00 -3.57
CA GLU A 67 -5.11 -9.68 -4.28
C GLU A 67 -6.44 -8.94 -4.08
N ILE A 68 -6.77 -8.58 -2.83
CA ILE A 68 -7.98 -7.81 -2.50
C ILE A 68 -7.97 -6.46 -3.23
N ASN A 69 -6.87 -5.72 -3.16
CA ASN A 69 -6.72 -4.43 -3.83
C ASN A 69 -6.89 -4.56 -5.35
N SER A 70 -6.35 -5.61 -5.96
CA SER A 70 -6.47 -5.84 -7.40
C SER A 70 -7.93 -6.10 -7.81
N ALA A 71 -8.67 -6.91 -7.04
CA ALA A 71 -10.10 -7.10 -7.26
C ALA A 71 -10.91 -5.80 -7.06
N LEU A 72 -10.59 -5.02 -6.03
CA LEU A 72 -11.22 -3.73 -5.76
C LEU A 72 -10.98 -2.71 -6.88
N GLU A 73 -9.77 -2.63 -7.40
CA GLU A 73 -9.42 -1.76 -8.54
C GLU A 73 -10.27 -2.11 -9.77
N ASP A 74 -10.39 -3.39 -10.09
CA ASP A 74 -11.20 -3.86 -11.21
C ASP A 74 -12.68 -3.50 -11.05
N MET A 75 -13.25 -3.74 -9.87
CA MET A 75 -14.63 -3.37 -9.55
C MET A 75 -14.83 -1.85 -9.65
N TYR A 76 -13.91 -1.07 -9.10
CA TYR A 76 -13.97 0.40 -9.11
C TYR A 76 -13.86 0.96 -10.52
N ARG A 77 -12.95 0.42 -11.36
CA ARG A 77 -12.82 0.78 -12.78
C ARG A 77 -14.09 0.46 -13.55
N LYS A 78 -14.64 -0.74 -13.39
CA LYS A 78 -15.91 -1.16 -14.03
C LYS A 78 -17.09 -0.28 -13.61
N ARG A 79 -17.15 0.14 -12.35
CA ARG A 79 -18.21 1.05 -11.88
C ARG A 79 -18.06 2.44 -12.51
N ARG A 80 -16.85 3.01 -12.52
CA ARG A 80 -16.61 4.33 -13.12
C ARG A 80 -16.90 4.35 -14.62
N SER A 81 -16.54 3.32 -15.37
CA SER A 81 -16.82 3.28 -16.81
C SER A 81 -18.32 3.28 -17.13
N ARG A 82 -19.16 2.69 -16.26
CA ARG A 82 -20.62 2.72 -16.40
C ARG A 82 -21.22 4.10 -16.13
N VAL A 83 -20.69 4.82 -15.14
CA VAL A 83 -21.18 6.17 -14.79
C VAL A 83 -20.91 7.18 -15.91
N VAL A 84 -19.78 7.06 -16.61
CA VAL A 84 -19.44 7.93 -17.74
C VAL A 84 -20.43 7.78 -18.92
N HIS A 85 -21.16 6.66 -19.02
CA HIS A 85 -22.10 6.40 -20.11
C HIS A 85 -23.54 6.90 -19.84
N GLN A 86 -23.81 7.64 -18.76
CA GLN A 86 -25.17 8.09 -18.40
C GLN A 86 -25.45 9.58 -18.58
N VAL A 87 -24.58 10.31 -19.29
CA VAL A 87 -24.84 11.72 -19.66
C VAL A 87 -24.61 11.90 -21.16
N ALA A 88 -25.66 11.65 -21.94
CA ALA A 88 -25.81 12.06 -23.33
C ALA A 88 -27.20 12.68 -23.48
#